data_AF-X1TLU0-F1
#
_entry.id   AF-X1TLU0-F1
#
_cell.length_a   1.000
_cell.length_b   1.000
_cell.length_c   1.000
_cell.angle_alpha   90.00
_cell.angle_beta   90.00
_cell.angle_gamma   90.00
#
_symmetry.space_group_name_H-M   'P 1'
#
loop_
_entity.id
_entity.type
_entity.pdbx_description
1 polymer ?
#
loop_
_entity_poly.entity_id
_entity_poly.type
_entity_poly.pdbx_seq_one_letter_code
_entity_poly.pdbx_strand_id
1 'polypeptide(L)'
;IKDMSGLLKPMAAYELVSELKQTVNIPIHLHTHDTSSLQPATYLKAIEAGVDVVDCCIGAMSGLTSQPNLNAVVEMMRFQERDNPHNIEILNQHSTYWEAVREFYYPFESGMKASSAEVFYHEIPGGQYSNLKPQAESLGLGNKIEDIKKAYREVNEMFGDIVKVTPSSKVVGDMALFMVSSNLTKEDILTKGESISFPESVVSLFKGDIGQPVGGFDPNLQKIILKNVQPYTERPNEHLAPIDFEKEFEAFKQKFDESLSSTEGRIQA
;
A
#
# COMPACT_ATOMS: atom_id res chain seq x y z
N ILE A 1 -8.99 10.58 -2.95
CA ILE A 1 -8.89 9.25 -3.60
C ILE A 1 -7.47 8.75 -3.42
N LYS A 2 -7.27 7.59 -2.79
CA LYS A 2 -5.95 6.98 -2.62
C LYS A 2 -5.91 5.66 -3.39
N ASP A 3 -5.31 5.68 -4.57
CA ASP A 3 -5.04 4.50 -5.39
C ASP A 3 -3.62 3.99 -5.11
N MET A 4 -3.48 3.23 -4.02
CA MET A 4 -2.19 2.75 -3.50
C MET A 4 -1.44 1.79 -4.44
N SER A 5 -2.13 1.19 -5.40
CA SER A 5 -1.58 0.18 -6.31
C SER A 5 -1.47 0.68 -7.75
N GLY A 6 -2.13 1.79 -8.11
CA GLY A 6 -2.17 2.27 -9.49
C GLY A 6 -3.16 1.49 -10.35
N LEU A 7 -4.34 1.19 -9.80
CA LEU A 7 -5.38 0.40 -10.46
C LEU A 7 -6.42 1.26 -11.19
N LEU A 8 -6.54 2.54 -10.84
CA LEU A 8 -7.52 3.45 -11.42
C LEU A 8 -7.15 3.72 -12.88
N LYS A 9 -7.99 3.21 -13.79
CA LYS A 9 -7.85 3.38 -15.23
C LYS A 9 -8.39 4.75 -15.67
N PRO A 10 -7.93 5.30 -16.81
CA PRO A 10 -8.28 6.65 -17.22
C PRO A 10 -9.78 6.94 -17.34
N MET A 11 -10.54 6.04 -17.98
CA MET A 11 -11.98 6.24 -18.15
C MET A 11 -12.73 6.17 -16.81
N ALA A 12 -12.35 5.22 -15.95
CA ALA A 12 -12.89 5.13 -14.60
C ALA A 12 -12.54 6.35 -13.73
N ALA A 13 -11.37 6.97 -13.94
CA ALA A 13 -11.00 8.21 -13.25
C ALA A 13 -11.91 9.37 -13.62
N TYR A 14 -12.23 9.50 -14.91
CA TYR A 14 -13.16 10.53 -15.37
C TYR A 14 -14.53 10.36 -14.72
N GLU A 15 -15.08 9.14 -14.77
CA GLU A 15 -16.39 8.82 -14.17
C GLU A 15 -16.38 9.06 -12.66
N LEU A 16 -15.42 8.47 -11.93
CA LEU A 16 -15.31 8.58 -10.48
C LEU A 16 -15.19 10.03 -10.01
N VAL A 17 -14.31 10.81 -10.64
CA VAL A 17 -14.09 12.21 -10.25
C VAL A 17 -15.33 13.04 -10.58
N SER A 18 -15.95 12.85 -11.74
CA SER A 18 -17.16 13.58 -12.13
C SER A 18 -18.29 13.36 -11.12
N GLU A 19 -18.53 12.10 -10.73
CA GLU A 19 -19.55 11.74 -9.74
C GLU A 19 -19.23 12.30 -8.36
N LEU A 20 -17.96 12.24 -7.93
CA LEU A 20 -17.54 12.81 -6.65
C LEU A 20 -17.73 14.33 -6.62
N LYS A 21 -17.37 15.05 -7.70
CA LYS A 21 -17.56 16.50 -7.79
C LYS A 21 -19.03 16.92 -7.79
N GLN A 22 -19.93 16.06 -8.26
CA GLN A 22 -21.38 16.29 -8.18
C GLN A 22 -21.94 15.96 -6.79
N THR A 23 -21.33 15.03 -6.08
CA THR A 23 -21.84 14.49 -4.81
C THR A 23 -21.34 15.24 -3.58
N VAL A 24 -20.08 15.68 -3.57
CA VAL A 24 -19.46 16.33 -2.41
C VAL A 24 -18.88 17.70 -2.76
N ASN A 25 -18.95 18.61 -1.79
CA ASN A 25 -18.49 20.00 -1.96
C ASN A 25 -17.03 20.22 -1.54
N ILE A 26 -16.36 19.20 -0.99
CA ILE A 26 -14.95 19.30 -0.58
C ILE A 26 -14.02 19.07 -1.79
N PRO A 27 -12.79 19.65 -1.79
CA PRO A 27 -11.82 19.38 -2.84
C PRO A 27 -11.49 17.88 -2.96
N ILE A 28 -11.38 17.41 -4.19
CA ILE A 28 -10.97 16.05 -4.53
C ILE A 28 -9.48 16.03 -4.82
N HIS A 29 -8.74 15.31 -3.99
CA HIS A 29 -7.32 15.04 -4.15
C HIS A 29 -7.12 13.59 -4.61
N LEU A 30 -6.48 13.38 -5.75
CA LEU A 30 -6.14 12.06 -6.29
C LEU A 30 -4.65 11.74 -6.10
N HIS A 31 -4.39 10.67 -5.36
CA HIS A 31 -3.08 10.05 -5.19
C HIS A 31 -3.06 8.70 -5.92
N THR A 32 -2.01 8.44 -6.71
CA THR A 32 -1.81 7.15 -7.40
C THR A 32 -0.34 6.71 -7.43
N HIS A 33 -0.10 5.47 -7.83
CA HIS A 33 1.22 4.94 -8.16
C HIS A 33 1.30 4.55 -9.65
N ASP A 34 2.45 4.71 -10.29
CA ASP A 34 2.66 4.54 -11.73
C ASP A 34 3.16 3.14 -12.11
N THR A 35 2.82 2.12 -11.32
CA THR A 35 3.33 0.75 -11.49
C THR A 35 3.05 0.21 -12.89
N SER A 36 1.94 0.65 -13.49
CA SER A 36 1.51 0.24 -14.83
C SER A 36 1.94 1.18 -15.97
N SER A 37 2.53 2.34 -15.66
CA SER A 37 2.75 3.46 -16.61
C SER A 37 1.50 4.02 -17.29
N LEU A 38 0.30 3.70 -16.79
CA LEU A 38 -0.96 4.24 -17.30
C LEU A 38 -1.35 5.54 -16.58
N GLN A 39 -0.74 5.85 -15.43
CA GLN A 39 -1.27 6.84 -14.50
C GLN A 39 -1.15 8.30 -14.94
N PRO A 40 -0.19 8.72 -15.78
CA PRO A 40 -0.27 10.03 -16.44
C PRO A 40 -1.57 10.22 -17.22
N ALA A 41 -2.04 9.19 -17.93
CA ALA A 41 -3.32 9.25 -18.65
C ALA A 41 -4.51 9.27 -17.67
N THR A 42 -4.42 8.55 -16.54
CA THR A 42 -5.40 8.61 -15.46
C THR A 42 -5.52 10.02 -14.89
N TYR A 43 -4.39 10.71 -14.68
CA TYR A 43 -4.37 12.10 -14.23
C TYR A 43 -4.97 13.04 -15.26
N LEU A 44 -4.62 12.91 -16.54
CA LEU A 44 -5.23 13.73 -17.59
C LEU A 44 -6.76 13.63 -17.58
N LYS A 45 -7.30 12.41 -17.52
CA LYS A 45 -8.76 12.19 -17.46
C LYS A 45 -9.39 12.69 -16.15
N ALA A 46 -8.69 12.58 -15.02
CA ALA A 46 -9.16 13.13 -13.74
C ALA A 46 -9.17 14.68 -13.76
N ILE A 47 -8.18 15.31 -14.38
CA ILE A 47 -8.08 16.77 -14.54
C ILE A 47 -9.21 17.29 -15.43
N GLU A 48 -9.49 16.61 -16.55
CA GLU A 48 -10.65 16.92 -17.40
C GLU A 48 -11.98 16.81 -16.62
N ALA A 49 -12.10 15.84 -15.71
CA ALA A 49 -13.27 15.65 -14.87
C ALA A 49 -13.39 16.61 -13.67
N GLY A 50 -12.43 17.52 -13.49
CA GLY A 50 -12.51 18.54 -12.43
C GLY A 50 -11.83 18.16 -11.11
N VAL A 51 -10.89 17.19 -11.09
CA VAL A 51 -10.09 16.90 -9.87
C VAL A 51 -9.34 18.16 -9.42
N ASP A 52 -9.20 18.39 -8.12
CA ASP A 52 -8.62 19.64 -7.59
C ASP A 52 -7.11 19.52 -7.37
N VAL A 53 -6.62 18.34 -6.95
CA VAL A 53 -5.20 18.10 -6.67
C VAL A 53 -4.78 16.70 -7.16
N VAL A 54 -3.58 16.58 -7.73
CA VAL A 54 -2.93 15.30 -8.06
C VAL A 54 -1.55 15.22 -7.42
N ASP A 55 -1.15 14.03 -6.95
CA ASP A 55 0.20 13.79 -6.40
C ASP A 55 1.18 13.36 -7.49
N CYS A 56 2.35 13.99 -7.56
CA CYS A 56 3.43 13.58 -8.47
C CYS A 56 4.75 13.44 -7.72
N CYS A 57 5.74 12.79 -8.33
CA CYS A 57 7.11 12.74 -7.81
C CYS A 57 8.08 13.42 -8.77
N ILE A 58 9.15 14.01 -8.24
CA ILE A 58 10.22 14.61 -9.05
C ILE A 58 10.82 13.56 -10.01
N GLY A 59 11.20 13.98 -11.21
CA GLY A 59 11.54 13.08 -12.31
C GLY A 59 12.41 11.87 -11.92
N ALA A 60 13.56 12.10 -11.29
CA ALA A 60 14.53 11.07 -10.90
C ALA A 60 14.01 10.02 -9.89
N MET A 61 12.94 10.32 -9.16
CA MET A 61 12.34 9.45 -8.14
C MET A 61 10.92 8.99 -8.52
N SER A 62 10.48 9.26 -9.76
CA SER A 62 9.14 8.97 -10.27
C SER A 62 9.08 7.70 -11.12
N GLY A 63 7.85 7.28 -11.46
CA GLY A 63 7.61 6.11 -12.28
C GLY A 63 7.79 4.78 -11.53
N LEU A 64 7.63 3.66 -12.23
CA LEU A 64 7.62 2.32 -11.63
C LEU A 64 6.66 2.30 -10.44
N THR A 65 7.07 1.82 -9.27
CA THR A 65 6.21 1.78 -8.08
C THR A 65 6.02 3.13 -7.38
N SER A 66 6.61 4.23 -7.87
CA SER A 66 6.44 5.59 -7.35
C SER A 66 5.23 6.31 -7.97
N GLN A 67 5.02 7.59 -7.68
CA GLN A 67 4.02 8.42 -8.35
C GLN A 67 4.43 8.75 -9.80
N PRO A 68 3.47 9.21 -10.65
CA PRO A 68 3.78 9.78 -11.97
C PRO A 68 4.80 10.92 -11.92
N ASN A 69 5.53 11.09 -13.02
CA ASN A 69 6.59 12.07 -13.17
C ASN A 69 6.03 13.51 -13.20
N LEU A 70 6.38 14.31 -12.18
CA LEU A 70 5.95 15.70 -12.04
C LEU A 70 6.38 16.55 -13.25
N ASN A 71 7.63 16.45 -13.68
CA ASN A 71 8.16 17.24 -14.80
C ASN A 71 7.37 16.95 -16.08
N ALA A 72 7.04 15.69 -16.32
CA ALA A 72 6.22 15.28 -17.46
C ALA A 72 4.76 15.73 -17.36
N VAL A 73 4.16 15.67 -16.16
CA VAL A 73 2.79 16.14 -15.92
C VAL A 73 2.68 17.66 -16.11
N VAL A 74 3.68 18.43 -15.65
CA VAL A 74 3.75 19.87 -15.89
C VAL A 74 3.81 20.17 -17.39
N GLU A 75 4.68 19.49 -18.14
CA GLU A 75 4.76 19.71 -19.59
C GLU A 75 3.48 19.25 -20.32
N MET A 76 2.83 18.17 -19.87
CA MET A 76 1.54 17.71 -20.39
C MET A 76 0.44 18.77 -20.23
N MET A 77 0.46 19.52 -19.13
CA MET A 77 -0.56 20.54 -18.83
C MET A 77 -0.23 21.93 -19.40
N ARG A 78 0.96 22.12 -19.95
CA ARG A 78 1.40 23.40 -20.50
C ARG A 78 0.47 23.86 -21.61
N PHE A 79 0.03 25.12 -21.54
CA PHE A 79 -0.93 25.74 -22.48
C PHE A 79 -2.35 25.15 -22.45
N GLN A 80 -2.70 24.35 -21.45
CA GLN A 80 -4.07 23.89 -21.23
C GLN A 80 -4.84 24.86 -20.30
N GLU A 81 -6.17 24.77 -20.29
CA GLU A 81 -7.03 25.63 -19.45
C GLU A 81 -6.69 25.53 -17.95
N ARG A 82 -6.35 24.32 -17.49
CA ARG A 82 -6.01 24.02 -16.09
C ARG A 82 -4.51 23.94 -15.85
N ASP A 83 -3.71 24.59 -16.68
CA ASP A 83 -2.26 24.71 -16.49
C ASP A 83 -1.96 25.29 -15.10
N ASN A 84 -0.94 24.72 -14.43
CA ASN A 84 -0.37 25.26 -13.21
C ASN A 84 1.11 25.56 -13.51
N PRO A 85 1.45 26.81 -13.88
CA PRO A 85 2.77 27.11 -14.40
C PRO A 85 3.89 26.84 -13.38
N HIS A 86 4.79 25.92 -13.73
CA HIS A 86 6.03 25.67 -13.01
C HIS A 86 7.24 25.99 -13.89
N ASN A 87 8.35 26.39 -13.28
CA ASN A 87 9.61 26.53 -13.99
C ASN A 87 10.22 25.14 -14.26
N ILE A 88 10.07 24.66 -15.50
CA ILE A 88 10.55 23.34 -15.92
C ILE A 88 12.08 23.21 -15.84
N GLU A 89 12.82 24.31 -16.02
CA GLU A 89 14.29 24.32 -15.87
C GLU A 89 14.69 24.02 -14.43
N ILE A 90 14.02 24.67 -13.47
CA ILE A 90 14.24 24.42 -12.03
C ILE A 90 13.83 22.99 -11.66
N LEU A 91 12.70 22.49 -12.16
CA LEU A 91 12.28 21.10 -11.92
C LEU A 91 13.30 20.09 -12.46
N ASN A 92 13.90 20.36 -13.62
CA ASN A 92 14.94 19.50 -14.18
C ASN A 92 16.23 19.56 -13.34
N GLN A 93 16.63 20.74 -12.87
CA GLN A 93 17.78 20.88 -11.95
C GLN A 93 17.55 20.10 -10.64
N HIS A 94 16.35 20.16 -10.06
CA HIS A 94 15.99 19.34 -8.89
C HIS A 94 16.02 17.85 -9.21
N SER A 95 15.56 17.44 -10.39
CA SER A 95 15.65 16.04 -10.82
C SER A 95 17.10 15.58 -10.90
N THR A 96 18.01 16.37 -11.48
CA THR A 96 19.45 16.06 -11.53
C THR A 96 20.06 15.92 -10.13
N TYR A 97 19.70 16.80 -9.19
CA TYR A 97 20.12 16.66 -7.80
C TYR A 97 19.65 15.32 -7.20
N TRP A 98 18.37 14.98 -7.36
CA TRP A 98 17.81 13.74 -6.80
C TRP A 98 18.34 12.48 -7.48
N GLU A 99 18.71 12.56 -8.75
CA GLU A 99 19.41 11.49 -9.46
C GLU A 99 20.77 11.19 -8.81
N ALA A 100 21.58 12.22 -8.54
CA ALA A 100 22.82 12.06 -7.81
C ALA A 100 22.61 11.55 -6.37
N VAL A 101 21.55 12.02 -5.68
CA VAL A 101 21.21 11.52 -4.34
C VAL A 101 20.85 10.03 -4.38
N ARG A 102 20.06 9.60 -5.37
CA ARG A 102 19.61 8.21 -5.53
C ARG A 102 20.76 7.22 -5.63
N GLU A 103 21.89 7.62 -6.24
CA GLU A 103 23.08 6.78 -6.34
C GLU A 103 23.67 6.38 -4.97
N PHE A 104 23.60 7.24 -3.96
CA PHE A 104 24.01 6.90 -2.60
C PHE A 104 23.14 5.79 -1.97
N TYR A 105 21.94 5.58 -2.50
CA TYR A 105 20.97 4.57 -2.05
C TYR A 105 20.91 3.36 -2.99
N TYR A 106 21.87 3.20 -3.90
CA TYR A 106 21.94 2.06 -4.84
C TYR A 106 21.67 0.68 -4.21
N PRO A 107 22.17 0.33 -3.00
CA PRO A 107 21.89 -0.96 -2.37
C PRO A 107 20.40 -1.25 -2.11
N PHE A 108 19.55 -0.22 -2.14
CA PHE A 108 18.10 -0.32 -1.90
C PHE A 108 17.28 -0.30 -3.19
N GLU A 109 17.90 -0.26 -4.36
CA GLU A 109 17.20 -0.35 -5.63
C GLU A 109 16.49 -1.70 -5.78
N SER A 110 15.19 -1.68 -6.10
CA SER A 110 14.37 -2.89 -6.25
C SER A 110 14.81 -3.81 -7.40
N GLY A 111 15.57 -3.27 -8.35
CA GLY A 111 15.93 -3.94 -9.60
C GLY A 111 14.80 -4.02 -10.63
N MET A 112 13.63 -3.39 -10.37
CA MET A 112 12.57 -3.25 -11.36
C MET A 112 13.05 -2.33 -12.49
N LYS A 113 13.04 -2.85 -13.72
CA LYS A 113 13.59 -2.14 -14.89
C LYS A 113 12.53 -1.37 -15.68
N ALA A 114 11.28 -1.81 -15.62
CA ALA A 114 10.18 -1.25 -16.36
C ALA A 114 8.87 -1.49 -15.61
N SER A 115 7.87 -0.68 -15.95
CA SER A 115 6.50 -0.80 -15.46
C SER A 115 5.86 -2.13 -15.87
N SER A 116 4.86 -2.57 -15.11
CA SER A 116 4.19 -3.84 -15.32
C SER A 116 2.68 -3.72 -15.22
N ALA A 117 1.99 -4.19 -16.26
CA ALA A 117 0.54 -4.33 -16.26
C ALA A 117 0.04 -5.48 -15.35
N GLU A 118 0.94 -6.35 -14.85
CA GLU A 118 0.58 -7.41 -13.88
C GLU A 118 0.00 -6.84 -12.58
N VAL A 119 0.20 -5.54 -12.31
CA VAL A 119 -0.43 -4.89 -11.16
C VAL A 119 -1.95 -4.99 -11.16
N PHE A 120 -2.59 -5.03 -12.33
CA PHE A 120 -4.03 -5.24 -12.44
C PHE A 120 -4.47 -6.68 -12.13
N TYR A 121 -3.52 -7.62 -12.09
CA TYR A 121 -3.77 -9.00 -11.70
C TYR A 121 -3.57 -9.20 -10.19
N HIS A 122 -2.40 -8.84 -9.67
CA HIS A 122 -2.05 -9.12 -8.27
C HIS A 122 -2.45 -8.00 -7.29
N GLU A 123 -2.61 -6.76 -7.77
CA GLU A 123 -3.03 -5.59 -6.98
C GLU A 123 -2.12 -5.22 -5.78
N ILE A 124 -0.94 -5.86 -5.66
CA ILE A 124 0.12 -5.49 -4.72
C ILE A 124 0.41 -3.97 -4.79
N PRO A 125 0.29 -3.22 -3.67
CA PRO A 125 0.62 -1.80 -3.61
C PRO A 125 2.07 -1.51 -3.97
N GLY A 126 2.33 -0.34 -4.57
CA GLY A 126 3.67 0.03 -5.06
C GLY A 126 4.76 -0.08 -3.98
N GLY A 127 4.48 0.45 -2.79
CA GLY A 127 5.41 0.37 -1.64
C GLY A 127 5.59 -1.03 -1.07
N GLN A 128 4.64 -1.95 -1.28
CA GLN A 128 4.82 -3.36 -0.92
C GLN A 128 5.61 -4.10 -1.99
N TYR A 129 5.38 -3.81 -3.27
CA TYR A 129 6.02 -4.50 -4.38
C TYR A 129 7.56 -4.40 -4.30
N SER A 130 8.09 -3.22 -4.00
CA SER A 130 9.53 -3.01 -3.81
C SER A 130 10.12 -3.79 -2.64
N ASN A 131 9.32 -4.08 -1.61
CA ASN A 131 9.73 -4.84 -0.43
C ASN A 131 9.52 -6.36 -0.57
N LEU A 132 8.63 -6.79 -1.46
CA LEU A 132 8.24 -8.20 -1.59
C LEU A 132 9.40 -9.09 -2.05
N LYS A 133 10.22 -8.60 -2.99
CA LYS A 133 11.37 -9.36 -3.50
C LYS A 133 12.45 -9.57 -2.42
N PRO A 134 12.94 -8.52 -1.71
CA PRO A 134 13.84 -8.72 -0.57
C PRO A 134 13.28 -9.66 0.51
N GLN A 135 11.98 -9.58 0.81
CA GLN A 135 11.32 -10.49 1.74
C GLN A 135 11.35 -11.94 1.24
N ALA A 136 10.98 -12.17 -0.02
CA ALA A 136 11.03 -13.50 -0.63
C ALA A 136 12.45 -14.08 -0.63
N GLU A 137 13.46 -13.27 -0.98
CA GLU A 137 14.87 -13.67 -0.95
C GLU A 137 15.33 -14.06 0.46
N SER A 138 14.94 -13.30 1.49
CA SER A 138 15.27 -13.61 2.90
C SER A 138 14.69 -14.95 3.38
N LEU A 139 13.61 -15.42 2.75
CA LEU A 139 12.96 -16.71 3.03
C LEU A 139 13.44 -17.83 2.09
N GLY A 140 14.43 -17.59 1.23
CA GLY A 140 14.90 -18.56 0.25
C GLY A 140 13.95 -18.78 -0.94
N LEU A 141 13.00 -17.86 -1.16
CA LEU A 141 11.96 -17.90 -2.20
C LEU A 141 12.23 -16.91 -3.34
N GLY A 142 13.44 -16.37 -3.47
CA GLY A 142 13.76 -15.33 -4.45
C GLY A 142 13.47 -15.73 -5.91
N ASN A 143 13.55 -17.02 -6.23
CA ASN A 143 13.22 -17.57 -7.55
C ASN A 143 11.72 -17.90 -7.75
N LYS A 144 10.88 -17.69 -6.73
CA LYS A 144 9.44 -17.99 -6.74
C LYS A 144 8.56 -16.74 -6.75
N ILE A 145 9.09 -15.59 -7.16
CA ILE A 145 8.34 -14.32 -7.13
C ILE A 145 7.02 -14.39 -7.93
N GLU A 146 7.01 -15.13 -9.04
CA GLU A 146 5.80 -15.31 -9.85
C GLU A 146 4.75 -16.18 -9.16
N ASP A 147 5.17 -17.21 -8.41
CA ASP A 147 4.26 -18.02 -7.61
C ASP A 147 3.70 -17.19 -6.44
N ILE A 148 4.52 -16.31 -5.85
CA ILE A 148 4.08 -15.40 -4.77
C ILE A 148 3.03 -14.42 -5.29
N LYS A 149 3.21 -13.84 -6.48
CA LYS A 149 2.20 -12.94 -7.09
C LYS A 149 0.85 -13.65 -7.33
N LYS A 150 0.88 -14.90 -7.80
CA LYS A 150 -0.33 -15.73 -7.98
C LYS A 150 -0.98 -16.04 -6.64
N ALA A 151 -0.20 -16.51 -5.67
CA ALA A 151 -0.69 -16.78 -4.32
C ALA A 151 -1.28 -15.52 -3.68
N TYR A 152 -0.68 -14.34 -3.89
CA TYR A 152 -1.21 -13.07 -3.39
C TYR A 152 -2.63 -12.77 -3.92
N ARG A 153 -2.87 -13.02 -5.21
CA ARG A 153 -4.21 -12.91 -5.80
C ARG A 153 -5.17 -13.96 -5.24
N GLU A 154 -4.77 -15.22 -5.16
CA GLU A 154 -5.59 -16.29 -4.60
C GLU A 154 -5.98 -16.03 -3.14
N VAL A 155 -5.05 -15.51 -2.34
CA VAL A 155 -5.29 -15.10 -0.96
C VAL A 155 -6.30 -13.97 -0.90
N ASN A 156 -6.17 -12.95 -1.76
CA ASN A 156 -7.15 -11.86 -1.80
C ASN A 156 -8.57 -12.37 -2.06
N GLU A 157 -8.74 -13.25 -3.04
CA GLU A 157 -10.03 -13.86 -3.35
C GLU A 157 -10.53 -14.75 -2.21
N MET A 158 -9.64 -15.50 -1.57
CA MET A 158 -9.96 -16.32 -0.40
C MET A 158 -10.40 -15.45 0.79
N PHE A 159 -9.81 -14.26 0.97
CA PHE A 159 -10.14 -13.34 2.06
C PHE A 159 -11.39 -12.49 1.78
N GLY A 160 -12.03 -12.65 0.61
CA GLY A 160 -13.27 -11.93 0.26
C GLY A 160 -13.05 -10.63 -0.50
N ASP A 161 -11.95 -10.53 -1.26
CA ASP A 161 -11.61 -9.37 -2.10
C ASP A 161 -11.52 -8.05 -1.32
N ILE A 162 -10.56 -8.02 -0.39
CA ILE A 162 -10.40 -6.89 0.53
C ILE A 162 -9.58 -5.74 -0.08
N VAL A 163 -9.74 -4.55 0.51
CA VAL A 163 -8.81 -3.44 0.26
C VAL A 163 -7.43 -3.79 0.83
N LYS A 164 -6.41 -3.73 -0.01
CA LYS A 164 -5.03 -4.09 0.32
C LYS A 164 -4.16 -2.84 0.41
N VAL A 165 -4.05 -2.28 1.61
CA VAL A 165 -3.14 -1.17 1.94
C VAL A 165 -2.64 -1.39 3.36
N THR A 166 -1.49 -0.83 3.75
CA THR A 166 -0.93 -1.06 5.09
C THR A 166 -1.99 -0.81 6.18
N PRO A 167 -2.24 -1.75 7.11
CA PRO A 167 -1.52 -3.03 7.31
C PRO A 167 -2.08 -4.25 6.55
N SER A 168 -3.28 -4.21 5.96
CA SER A 168 -3.92 -5.39 5.34
C SER A 168 -3.14 -5.98 4.17
N SER A 169 -2.45 -5.15 3.38
CA SER A 169 -1.58 -5.62 2.29
C SER A 169 -0.43 -6.50 2.81
N LYS A 170 0.13 -6.19 3.99
CA LYS A 170 1.13 -7.03 4.66
C LYS A 170 0.54 -8.39 5.02
N VAL A 171 -0.69 -8.43 5.55
CA VAL A 171 -1.37 -9.69 5.90
C VAL A 171 -1.52 -10.61 4.69
N VAL A 172 -1.97 -10.06 3.56
CA VAL A 172 -2.08 -10.81 2.29
C VAL A 172 -0.70 -11.29 1.83
N GLY A 173 0.33 -10.45 1.95
CA GLY A 173 1.71 -10.81 1.63
C GLY A 173 2.27 -11.94 2.49
N ASP A 174 2.09 -11.86 3.81
CA ASP A 174 2.53 -12.88 4.78
C ASP A 174 1.87 -14.23 4.47
N MET A 175 0.56 -14.23 4.16
CA MET A 175 -0.17 -15.44 3.77
C MET A 175 0.31 -16.01 2.43
N ALA A 176 0.56 -15.15 1.44
CA ALA A 176 1.05 -15.58 0.13
C ALA A 176 2.45 -16.23 0.23
N LEU A 177 3.36 -15.60 0.97
CA LEU A 177 4.69 -16.15 1.26
C LEU A 177 4.58 -17.47 2.02
N PHE A 178 3.71 -17.54 3.02
CA PHE A 178 3.44 -18.76 3.78
C PHE A 178 2.96 -19.90 2.88
N MET A 179 1.96 -19.65 2.04
CA MET A 179 1.43 -20.65 1.09
C MET A 179 2.52 -21.16 0.15
N VAL A 180 3.31 -20.27 -0.46
CA VAL A 180 4.38 -20.67 -1.39
C VAL A 180 5.51 -21.41 -0.68
N SER A 181 5.90 -20.99 0.52
CA SER A 181 6.94 -21.64 1.32
C SER A 181 6.57 -23.06 1.73
N SER A 182 5.29 -23.27 2.06
CA SER A 182 4.76 -24.54 2.56
C SER A 182 4.11 -25.40 1.47
N ASN A 183 4.16 -24.94 0.21
CA ASN A 183 3.55 -25.58 -0.95
C ASN A 183 2.05 -25.88 -0.74
N LEU A 184 1.33 -24.92 -0.16
CA LEU A 184 -0.09 -25.01 0.17
C LEU A 184 -0.93 -24.32 -0.91
N THR A 185 -2.02 -24.96 -1.30
CA THR A 185 -3.05 -24.36 -2.15
C THR A 185 -4.19 -23.78 -1.31
N LYS A 186 -5.05 -22.97 -1.91
CA LYS A 186 -6.32 -22.53 -1.29
C LYS A 186 -7.14 -23.71 -0.77
N GLU A 187 -7.18 -24.83 -1.50
CA GLU A 187 -7.90 -26.04 -1.09
C GLU A 187 -7.28 -26.68 0.16
N ASP A 188 -5.95 -26.69 0.27
CA ASP A 188 -5.28 -27.18 1.48
C ASP A 188 -5.63 -26.31 2.70
N ILE A 189 -5.75 -24.99 2.52
CA ILE A 189 -6.19 -24.09 3.60
C ILE A 189 -7.60 -24.45 4.06
N LEU A 190 -8.53 -24.66 3.13
CA LEU A 190 -9.93 -24.94 3.45
C LEU A 190 -10.15 -26.33 4.03
N THR A 191 -9.36 -27.33 3.61
CA THR A 191 -9.56 -28.74 4.01
C THR A 191 -8.68 -29.18 5.17
N LYS A 192 -7.48 -28.60 5.32
CA LYS A 192 -6.48 -29.00 6.33
C LYS A 192 -6.12 -27.88 7.30
N GLY A 193 -6.76 -26.72 7.18
CA GLY A 193 -6.43 -25.51 7.94
C GLY A 193 -6.45 -25.67 9.46
N GLU A 194 -7.23 -26.61 10.02
CA GLU A 194 -7.22 -26.89 11.46
C GLU A 194 -5.83 -27.31 11.98
N SER A 195 -5.03 -28.00 11.15
CA SER A 195 -3.66 -28.43 11.47
C SER A 195 -2.58 -27.40 11.10
N ILE A 196 -2.95 -26.35 10.38
CA ILE A 196 -2.03 -25.31 9.91
C ILE A 196 -1.83 -24.25 10.99
N SER A 197 -0.60 -23.79 11.18
CA SER A 197 -0.29 -22.62 12.01
C SER A 197 -0.19 -21.39 11.12
N PHE A 198 -1.26 -20.60 11.05
CA PHE A 198 -1.32 -19.40 10.22
C PHE A 198 -0.40 -18.28 10.75
N PRO A 199 0.11 -17.39 9.87
CA PRO A 199 0.82 -16.20 10.32
C PRO A 199 -0.01 -15.37 11.30
N GLU A 200 0.63 -14.82 12.35
CA GLU A 200 -0.07 -14.04 13.38
C GLU A 200 -0.84 -12.84 12.80
N SER A 201 -0.31 -12.22 11.75
CA SER A 201 -0.96 -11.12 11.04
C SER A 201 -2.30 -11.53 10.41
N VAL A 202 -2.41 -12.77 9.93
CA VAL A 202 -3.65 -13.35 9.38
C VAL A 202 -4.63 -13.62 10.51
N VAL A 203 -4.18 -14.24 11.60
CA VAL A 203 -5.02 -14.48 12.78
C VAL A 203 -5.57 -13.16 13.33
N SER A 204 -4.73 -12.13 13.42
CA SER A 204 -5.08 -10.80 13.91
C SER A 204 -6.11 -10.10 13.00
N LEU A 205 -5.96 -10.17 11.67
CA LEU A 205 -6.96 -9.70 10.70
C LEU A 205 -8.31 -10.38 10.93
N PHE A 206 -8.33 -11.71 10.95
CA PHE A 206 -9.58 -12.46 11.06
C PHE A 206 -10.22 -12.36 12.45
N LYS A 207 -9.43 -12.05 13.49
CA LYS A 207 -9.92 -11.77 14.84
C LYS A 207 -10.67 -10.43 14.90
N GLY A 208 -10.30 -9.48 14.03
CA GLY A 208 -10.90 -8.14 13.95
C GLY A 208 -9.95 -7.01 14.34
N ASP A 209 -8.67 -7.28 14.67
CA ASP A 209 -7.73 -6.27 15.21
C ASP A 209 -7.39 -5.14 14.23
N ILE A 210 -7.66 -5.31 12.94
CA ILE A 210 -7.51 -4.26 11.92
C ILE A 210 -8.85 -3.85 11.29
N GLY A 211 -9.95 -4.10 11.99
CA GLY A 211 -11.30 -3.76 11.58
C GLY A 211 -12.00 -4.85 10.76
N GLN A 212 -13.09 -4.47 10.10
CA GLN A 212 -13.96 -5.37 9.36
C GLN A 212 -14.01 -4.98 7.88
N PRO A 213 -13.90 -5.94 6.93
CA PRO A 213 -14.19 -5.68 5.53
C PRO A 213 -15.70 -5.45 5.34
N VAL A 214 -16.07 -4.83 4.20
CA VAL A 214 -17.47 -4.68 3.82
C VAL A 214 -18.09 -6.07 3.68
N GLY A 215 -19.18 -6.33 4.40
CA GLY A 215 -19.84 -7.64 4.42
C GLY A 215 -19.26 -8.66 5.40
N GLY A 216 -18.16 -8.34 6.10
CA GLY A 216 -17.50 -9.25 7.04
C GLY A 216 -16.67 -10.35 6.37
N PHE A 217 -16.08 -11.23 7.18
CA PHE A 217 -15.29 -12.37 6.70
C PHE A 217 -16.17 -13.60 6.41
N ASP A 218 -15.70 -14.48 5.52
CA ASP A 218 -16.32 -15.79 5.34
C ASP A 218 -16.27 -16.58 6.68
N PRO A 219 -17.42 -16.99 7.25
CA PRO A 219 -17.46 -17.60 8.58
C PRO A 219 -16.70 -18.93 8.68
N ASN A 220 -16.66 -19.71 7.60
CA ASN A 220 -15.97 -21.00 7.60
C ASN A 220 -14.46 -20.78 7.63
N LEU A 221 -13.96 -19.89 6.77
CA LEU A 221 -12.54 -19.53 6.75
C LEU A 221 -12.11 -18.86 8.06
N GLN A 222 -12.92 -17.95 8.60
CA GLN A 222 -12.64 -17.30 9.87
C GLN A 222 -12.52 -18.33 11.00
N LYS A 223 -13.42 -19.31 11.06
CA LYS A 223 -13.35 -20.40 12.04
C LYS A 223 -12.09 -21.26 11.87
N ILE A 224 -11.72 -21.60 10.63
CA ILE A 224 -10.51 -22.37 10.31
C ILE A 224 -9.25 -21.64 10.82
N ILE A 225 -9.16 -20.33 10.55
CA ILE A 225 -8.00 -19.51 10.91
C ILE A 225 -7.93 -19.29 12.43
N LEU A 226 -9.05 -18.94 13.05
CA LEU A 226 -9.09 -18.56 14.47
C LEU A 226 -9.12 -19.76 15.42
N LYS A 227 -9.60 -20.91 14.97
CA LYS A 227 -9.77 -22.12 15.79
C LYS A 227 -10.62 -21.81 17.02
N ASN A 228 -9.98 -21.66 18.19
CA ASN A 228 -10.64 -21.37 19.46
C ASN A 228 -10.61 -19.87 19.85
N VAL A 229 -9.92 -19.03 19.07
CA VAL A 229 -9.85 -17.59 19.29
C VAL A 229 -11.20 -16.96 18.93
N GLN A 230 -11.75 -16.14 19.83
CA GLN A 230 -13.01 -15.45 19.59
C GLN A 230 -12.78 -14.19 18.74
N PRO A 231 -13.46 -14.04 17.59
CA PRO A 231 -13.46 -12.79 16.84
C PRO A 231 -14.33 -11.73 17.52
N TYR A 232 -14.13 -10.48 17.12
CA TYR A 232 -14.97 -9.35 17.49
C TYR A 232 -15.19 -8.44 16.26
N THR A 233 -16.18 -7.56 16.32
CA THR A 233 -16.61 -6.74 15.16
C THR A 233 -16.63 -5.24 15.45
N GLU A 234 -16.57 -4.89 16.73
CA GLU A 234 -16.43 -3.55 17.23
C GLU A 234 -15.08 -2.93 16.83
N ARG A 235 -14.93 -1.63 17.03
CA ARG A 235 -13.70 -0.94 16.65
C ARG A 235 -12.58 -1.41 17.58
N PRO A 236 -11.41 -1.84 17.06
CA PRO A 236 -10.33 -2.40 17.90
C PRO A 236 -9.91 -1.51 19.07
N ASN A 237 -9.92 -0.19 18.86
CA ASN A 237 -9.54 0.78 19.87
C ASN A 237 -10.55 0.92 21.03
N GLU A 238 -11.79 0.45 20.87
CA GLU A 238 -12.79 0.45 21.96
C GLU A 238 -12.44 -0.56 23.07
N HIS A 239 -11.57 -1.54 22.78
CA HIS A 239 -11.11 -2.54 23.74
C HIS A 239 -9.79 -2.17 24.42
N LEU A 240 -9.17 -1.05 24.05
CA LEU A 240 -7.93 -0.58 24.65
C LEU A 240 -8.20 0.34 25.84
N ALA A 241 -7.51 0.09 26.95
CA ALA A 241 -7.51 1.02 28.07
C ALA A 241 -6.82 2.33 27.65
N PRO A 242 -7.35 3.52 28.02
CA PRO A 242 -6.65 4.77 27.81
C PRO A 242 -5.25 4.75 28.43
N ILE A 243 -4.26 5.22 27.68
CA ILE A 243 -2.87 5.35 28.16
C ILE A 243 -2.75 6.59 29.03
N ASP A 244 -2.19 6.43 30.22
CA ASP A 244 -1.74 7.55 31.06
C ASP A 244 -0.37 8.01 30.57
N PHE A 245 -0.37 8.99 29.66
CA PHE A 245 0.86 9.46 29.03
C PHE A 245 1.84 10.11 30.02
N GLU A 246 1.36 10.70 31.12
CA GLU A 246 2.26 11.29 32.12
C GLU A 246 3.03 10.18 32.83
N LYS A 247 2.31 9.16 33.31
CA LYS A 247 2.91 8.01 33.99
C LYS A 247 3.83 7.22 33.06
N GLU A 248 3.38 6.89 31.86
CA GLU A 248 4.18 6.09 30.91
C GLU A 248 5.41 6.86 30.43
N PHE A 249 5.32 8.19 30.28
CA PHE A 249 6.47 9.00 29.89
C PHE A 249 7.51 9.13 31.02
N GLU A 250 7.08 9.27 32.28
CA GLU A 250 8.01 9.23 33.42
C GLU A 250 8.70 7.86 33.53
N ALA A 251 7.97 6.76 33.35
CA ALA A 251 8.54 5.42 33.35
C ALA A 251 9.54 5.23 32.18
N PHE A 252 9.23 5.77 31.00
CA PHE A 252 10.12 5.76 29.85
C PHE A 252 11.42 6.52 30.13
N LYS A 253 11.33 7.74 30.68
CA LYS A 253 12.49 8.55 31.07
C LYS A 253 13.38 7.83 32.10
N GLN A 254 12.78 7.24 33.14
CA GLN A 254 13.53 6.46 34.13
C GLN A 254 14.25 5.26 33.53
N LYS A 255 13.66 4.62 32.51
CA LYS A 255 14.24 3.45 31.84
C LYS A 255 15.38 3.82 30.89
N PHE A 256 15.28 4.95 30.21
CA PHE A 256 16.21 5.32 29.14
C PHE A 256 17.09 6.52 29.49
N ASP A 257 16.49 7.70 29.67
CA ASP A 257 17.20 8.92 30.08
C ASP A 257 16.18 9.99 30.58
N GLU A 258 16.43 10.57 31.75
CA GLU A 258 15.56 11.57 32.38
C GLU A 258 15.53 12.92 31.65
N SER A 259 16.52 13.20 30.79
CA SER A 259 16.60 14.41 29.98
C SER A 259 15.72 14.37 28.71
N LEU A 260 15.16 13.20 28.38
CA LEU A 260 14.36 13.03 27.17
C LEU A 260 13.12 13.92 27.18
N SER A 261 12.90 14.58 26.05
CA SER A 261 11.72 15.40 25.79
C SER A 261 10.60 14.58 25.14
N SER A 262 9.36 15.08 25.22
CA SER A 262 8.19 14.44 24.60
C SER A 262 8.29 14.30 23.07
N THR A 263 9.24 14.99 22.44
CA THR A 263 9.57 14.88 21.01
C THR A 263 10.49 13.71 20.68
N GLU A 264 11.31 13.24 21.62
CA GLU A 264 12.32 12.21 21.39
C GLU A 264 11.79 10.78 21.62
N GLY A 265 10.63 10.63 22.29
CA GLY A 265 9.97 9.35 22.51
C GLY A 265 9.27 8.72 21.29
N ARG A 266 9.40 9.27 20.08
CA ARG A 266 8.74 8.77 18.85
C ARG A 266 9.64 8.01 17.88
N ILE A 267 10.95 7.92 18.13
CA ILE A 267 11.89 7.25 17.21
C ILE A 267 12.77 6.28 18.02
N GLN A 268 12.16 5.20 18.51
CA GLN A 268 12.83 3.93 18.83
C GLN A 268 11.75 2.92 19.26
N ALA A 269 11.07 2.33 18.27
CA ALA A 269 10.29 1.10 18.40
C ALA A 269 10.51 0.26 17.14
#